data_AF-A0A261B5C7-F1
#
_entry.id   AF-A0A261B5C7-F1
#
_cell.length_a   1.000
_cell.length_b   1.000
_cell.length_c   1.000
_cell.angle_alpha   90.00
_cell.angle_beta   90.00
_cell.angle_gamma   90.00
#
_symmetry.space_group_name_H-M   'P 1'
#
loop_
_entity.id
_entity.type
_entity.pdbx_description
1 polymer ?
#
loop_
_entity_poly.entity_id
_entity_poly.type
_entity_poly.pdbx_seq_one_letter_code
_entity_poly.pdbx_strand_id
1 'polypeptide(L)'
;SQTSISSNPQLNSIAPNSNPIQEEFESPPSSLQTQFYSLEQKNLRKAALQSVEDDRRGLLEAANGTNHKEFYKAVKPEVYCEKNERIGYKGDGGKQVCNPAAVRKEDCTLLSLGLHNQIDYDQAIFKATGSHCKLLGADMNFQNAKTQKLYEEMGGEIFVGKIPDNLTIPEMLEKTGRSEVELLKIDIEGGEVDGLEPLIRDYYVCQIFIELHGKNPIDHLNMLRMMSRYGFRLFNIEPNPYCRICCEYSLINELCMVQFGAVPLGITIPH
;
A
#
# COMPACT_ATOMS: atom_id res chain seq x y z
N SER A 1 81.04 33.63 -13.40
CA SER A 1 81.47 32.58 -12.46
C SER A 1 82.02 33.26 -11.21
N GLN A 2 81.23 33.74 -10.24
CA GLN A 2 80.17 33.07 -9.47
C GLN A 2 80.62 31.72 -8.86
N THR A 3 80.48 31.44 -7.56
CA THR A 3 80.57 32.26 -6.32
C THR A 3 80.75 31.29 -5.14
N SER A 4 81.28 31.73 -3.99
CA SER A 4 81.91 30.84 -2.99
C SER A 4 81.43 31.02 -1.55
N ILE A 5 81.36 29.91 -0.77
CA ILE A 5 81.41 29.80 0.71
C ILE A 5 80.16 30.39 1.42
N SER A 6 79.38 29.75 2.32
CA SER A 6 79.64 28.87 3.49
C SER A 6 78.32 28.10 3.85
N SER A 7 78.07 27.34 4.95
CA SER A 7 78.82 26.89 6.15
C SER A 7 78.07 25.68 6.82
N ASN A 8 78.69 25.03 7.81
CA ASN A 8 78.12 23.99 8.71
C ASN A 8 77.98 24.57 10.15
N PRO A 9 77.53 23.84 11.21
CA PRO A 9 76.46 22.83 11.36
C PRO A 9 75.53 23.11 12.59
N GLN A 10 74.46 22.33 12.81
CA GLN A 10 74.24 21.69 14.14
C GLN A 10 73.18 20.58 14.13
N LEU A 11 73.48 19.53 14.89
CA LEU A 11 72.67 18.34 15.14
C LEU A 11 71.91 18.53 16.47
N ASN A 12 70.66 18.07 16.58
CA ASN A 12 70.16 17.61 17.88
C ASN A 12 69.14 16.49 17.72
N SER A 13 69.37 15.44 18.51
CA SER A 13 68.60 14.20 18.56
C SER A 13 67.26 14.36 19.26
N ILE A 14 66.23 13.65 18.78
CA ILE A 14 65.01 13.39 19.55
C ILE A 14 64.87 11.87 19.72
N ALA A 15 64.97 11.42 20.97
CA ALA A 15 64.68 10.06 21.40
C ALA A 15 63.16 9.91 21.66
N PRO A 16 62.61 8.68 21.76
CA PRO A 16 61.19 8.46 21.54
C PRO A 16 60.35 8.85 22.76
N ASN A 17 59.10 9.23 22.51
CA ASN A 17 58.06 9.12 23.53
C ASN A 17 56.80 8.51 22.92
N SER A 18 56.36 7.41 23.53
CA SER A 18 55.26 6.57 23.07
C SER A 18 53.90 7.17 23.40
N ASN A 19 52.99 7.18 22.43
CA ASN A 19 51.55 7.07 22.67
C ASN A 19 50.92 6.33 21.48
N PRO A 20 50.24 5.19 21.69
CA PRO A 20 49.50 4.54 20.62
C PRO A 20 48.22 5.34 20.35
N ILE A 21 48.17 6.03 19.20
CA ILE A 21 46.90 6.50 18.67
C ILE A 21 46.14 5.23 18.24
N GLN A 22 45.09 4.91 18.98
CA GLN A 22 44.15 3.89 18.55
C GLN A 22 43.37 4.46 17.37
N GLU A 23 43.60 3.93 16.17
CA GLU A 23 42.64 4.08 15.08
C GLU A 23 41.39 3.30 15.47
N GLU A 24 40.38 4.00 16.00
CA GLU A 24 39.03 3.47 16.06
C GLU A 24 38.56 3.22 14.63
N PHE A 25 38.54 1.95 14.23
CA PHE A 25 37.90 1.51 13.01
C PHE A 25 36.39 1.69 13.19
N GLU A 26 35.90 2.89 12.88
CA GLU A 26 34.49 3.25 12.97
C GLU A 26 33.71 2.42 11.93
N SER A 27 33.14 1.30 12.38
CA SER A 27 32.31 0.45 11.53
C SER A 27 31.09 1.25 11.08
N PRO A 28 30.77 1.28 9.77
CA PRO A 28 29.62 2.06 9.30
C PRO A 28 28.34 1.54 9.98
N PRO A 29 27.41 2.44 10.37
CA PRO A 29 26.20 2.04 11.07
C PRO A 29 25.35 1.14 10.17
N SER A 30 25.38 -0.17 10.45
CA SER A 30 24.52 -1.16 9.82
C SER A 30 23.08 -0.92 10.31
N SER A 31 22.35 -0.04 9.63
CA SER A 31 20.95 0.24 9.92
C SER A 31 20.04 -0.85 9.36
N LEU A 32 20.32 -2.11 9.70
CA LEU A 32 19.33 -3.19 9.66
C LEU A 32 18.27 -2.90 10.73
N GLN A 33 17.30 -2.05 10.39
CA GLN A 33 16.12 -1.79 11.19
C GLN A 33 15.30 -3.07 11.32
N THR A 34 15.66 -3.88 12.31
CA THR A 34 14.96 -5.12 12.63
C THR A 34 13.65 -4.75 13.29
N GLN A 35 12.55 -4.85 12.54
CA GLN A 35 11.22 -4.55 13.05
C GLN A 35 10.79 -5.64 14.04
N PHE A 36 10.96 -5.36 15.33
CA PHE A 36 10.55 -6.27 16.40
C PHE A 36 9.07 -6.06 16.75
N TYR A 37 8.25 -7.10 16.55
CA TYR A 37 6.86 -7.07 17.01
C TYR A 37 6.77 -6.93 18.55
N SER A 38 5.81 -6.10 19.00
CA SER A 38 5.46 -5.96 20.40
C SER A 38 4.92 -7.28 20.97
N LEU A 39 4.83 -7.40 22.31
CA LEU A 39 4.26 -8.60 22.94
C LEU A 39 2.78 -8.78 22.55
N GLU A 40 2.03 -7.68 22.42
CA GLU A 40 0.64 -7.68 21.97
C GLU A 40 0.52 -8.15 20.52
N GLN A 41 1.32 -7.59 19.60
CA GLN A 41 1.37 -8.00 18.20
C GLN A 41 1.75 -9.50 18.05
N LYS A 42 2.69 -9.99 18.86
CA LYS A 42 3.05 -11.43 18.93
C LYS A 42 1.88 -12.30 19.40
N ASN A 43 1.14 -11.84 20.42
CA ASN A 43 -0.03 -12.56 20.94
C ASN A 43 -1.18 -12.58 19.94
N LEU A 44 -1.46 -11.45 19.27
CA LEU A 44 -2.45 -11.36 18.18
C LEU A 44 -2.11 -12.32 17.04
N ARG A 45 -0.87 -12.29 16.55
CA ARG A 45 -0.39 -13.22 15.50
C ARG A 45 -0.50 -14.68 15.95
N LYS A 46 -0.12 -14.99 17.19
CA LYS A 46 -0.22 -16.36 17.75
C LYS A 46 -1.68 -16.83 17.81
N ALA A 47 -2.60 -16.00 18.30
CA ALA A 47 -4.01 -16.35 18.40
C ALA A 47 -4.62 -16.61 17.01
N ALA A 48 -4.36 -15.72 16.04
CA ALA A 48 -4.82 -15.91 14.67
C ALA A 48 -4.27 -17.21 14.05
N LEU A 49 -2.98 -17.51 14.21
CA LEU A 49 -2.36 -18.76 13.74
C LEU A 49 -2.98 -20.02 14.36
N GLN A 50 -3.61 -19.93 15.55
CA GLN A 50 -4.29 -21.06 16.18
C GLN A 50 -5.70 -21.30 15.62
N SER A 51 -6.35 -20.30 15.01
CA SER A 51 -7.71 -20.42 14.45
C SER A 51 -7.76 -20.58 12.93
N VAL A 52 -6.66 -20.36 12.19
CA VAL A 52 -6.60 -20.36 10.70
C VAL A 52 -7.43 -21.46 10.03
N GLU A 53 -7.27 -22.73 10.43
CA GLU A 53 -7.94 -23.84 9.73
C GLU A 53 -9.45 -23.90 10.01
N ASP A 54 -9.89 -23.42 11.18
CA ASP A 54 -11.30 -23.31 11.53
C ASP A 54 -11.94 -22.09 10.86
N ASP A 55 -11.26 -20.94 10.84
CA ASP A 55 -11.68 -19.73 10.12
C ASP A 55 -11.78 -20.00 8.61
N ARG A 56 -10.78 -20.67 8.02
CA ARG A 56 -10.77 -21.06 6.60
C ARG A 56 -11.92 -22.02 6.26
N ARG A 57 -12.22 -22.99 7.14
CA ARG A 57 -13.36 -23.91 6.96
C ARG A 57 -14.69 -23.16 7.01
N GLY A 58 -14.89 -22.29 8.01
CA GLY A 58 -16.09 -21.45 8.12
C GLY A 58 -16.27 -20.50 6.93
N LEU A 59 -15.18 -19.93 6.41
CA LEU A 59 -15.19 -19.11 5.20
C LEU A 59 -15.63 -19.90 3.96
N LEU A 60 -15.11 -21.11 3.77
CA LEU A 60 -15.50 -22.00 2.65
C LEU A 60 -16.97 -22.43 2.74
N GLU A 61 -17.45 -22.77 3.93
CA GLU A 61 -18.85 -23.09 4.18
C GLU A 61 -19.77 -21.89 3.87
N ALA A 62 -19.41 -20.69 4.33
CA ALA A 62 -20.19 -19.49 4.08
C ALA A 62 -20.17 -19.04 2.60
N ALA A 63 -19.05 -19.24 1.90
CA ALA A 63 -18.90 -18.92 0.48
C ALA A 63 -19.77 -19.82 -0.44
N ASN A 64 -19.99 -21.07 -0.03
CA ASN A 64 -20.91 -21.99 -0.71
C ASN A 64 -22.40 -21.71 -0.39
N GLY A 65 -22.68 -20.80 0.56
CA GLY A 65 -24.02 -20.35 0.89
C GLY A 65 -24.54 -19.22 -0.01
N THR A 66 -25.75 -18.76 0.27
CA THR A 66 -26.42 -17.65 -0.45
C THR A 66 -26.53 -16.36 0.37
N ASN A 67 -25.94 -16.33 1.58
CA ASN A 67 -26.10 -15.23 2.53
C ASN A 67 -24.80 -14.44 2.69
N HIS A 68 -24.68 -13.34 1.95
CA HIS A 68 -23.56 -12.39 2.02
C HIS A 68 -23.23 -11.94 3.45
N LYS A 69 -24.23 -11.74 4.33
CA LYS A 69 -23.99 -11.28 5.70
C LYS A 69 -23.24 -12.32 6.55
N GLU A 70 -23.50 -13.62 6.34
CA GLU A 70 -22.74 -14.66 7.05
C GLU A 70 -21.36 -14.86 6.42
N PHE A 71 -21.24 -14.71 5.09
CA PHE A 71 -19.95 -14.70 4.41
C PHE A 71 -19.03 -13.56 4.91
N TYR A 72 -19.49 -12.31 4.95
CA TYR A 72 -18.67 -11.19 5.41
C TYR A 72 -18.21 -11.32 6.87
N LYS A 73 -18.99 -11.98 7.74
CA LYS A 73 -18.57 -12.32 9.11
C LYS A 73 -17.51 -13.43 9.16
N ALA A 74 -17.52 -14.34 8.18
CA ALA A 74 -16.59 -15.46 8.10
C ALA A 74 -15.22 -15.01 7.57
N VAL A 75 -15.17 -14.01 6.69
CA VAL A 75 -13.91 -13.36 6.29
C VAL A 75 -13.22 -12.75 7.52
N LYS A 76 -11.92 -13.01 7.70
CA LYS A 76 -11.10 -12.47 8.79
C LYS A 76 -9.97 -11.58 8.24
N PRO A 77 -9.53 -10.55 8.99
CA PRO A 77 -8.26 -9.89 8.72
C PRO A 77 -7.10 -10.88 8.82
N GLU A 78 -6.25 -10.88 7.81
CA GLU A 78 -4.99 -11.64 7.74
C GLU A 78 -3.79 -10.78 8.16
N VAL A 79 -4.04 -9.50 8.47
CA VAL A 79 -3.07 -8.48 8.85
C VAL A 79 -3.68 -7.58 9.93
N TYR A 80 -2.86 -7.18 10.89
CA TYR A 80 -3.16 -6.13 11.84
C TYR A 80 -2.40 -4.86 11.45
N CYS A 81 -3.13 -3.76 11.21
CA CYS A 81 -2.53 -2.44 11.04
C CYS A 81 -2.83 -1.57 12.26
N GLU A 82 -1.79 -1.21 13.02
CA GLU A 82 -1.92 -0.39 14.23
C GLU A 82 -2.36 1.05 13.92
N LYS A 83 -1.97 1.58 12.76
CA LYS A 83 -2.33 2.90 12.25
C LYS A 83 -3.34 2.80 11.09
N ASN A 84 -4.45 2.10 11.29
CA ASN A 84 -5.52 2.06 10.31
C ASN A 84 -6.35 3.36 10.40
N GLU A 85 -6.47 4.09 9.29
CA GLU A 85 -7.11 5.41 9.22
C GLU A 85 -8.28 5.40 8.21
N ARG A 86 -9.46 5.88 8.63
CA ARG A 86 -10.59 6.14 7.73
C ARG A 86 -10.33 7.43 6.95
N ILE A 87 -10.09 7.31 5.65
CA ILE A 87 -9.78 8.43 4.76
C ILE A 87 -10.99 8.74 3.86
N GLY A 88 -11.31 10.02 3.68
CA GLY A 88 -12.49 10.47 2.95
C GLY A 88 -13.71 10.64 3.84
N TYR A 89 -14.90 10.30 3.33
CA TYR A 89 -16.16 10.45 4.06
C TYR A 89 -16.28 9.45 5.22
N LYS A 90 -17.10 9.78 6.23
CA LYS A 90 -17.31 8.94 7.43
C LYS A 90 -18.37 7.85 7.25
N GLY A 91 -19.22 8.00 6.23
CA GLY A 91 -20.10 6.95 5.74
C GLY A 91 -19.55 6.38 4.43
N ASP A 92 -20.44 6.04 3.52
CA ASP A 92 -20.12 5.43 2.22
C ASP A 92 -19.05 6.20 1.42
N GLY A 93 -18.22 5.47 0.67
CA GLY A 93 -17.16 6.01 -0.21
C GLY A 93 -15.82 6.37 0.45
N GLY A 94 -15.74 6.57 1.77
CA GLY A 94 -14.45 6.71 2.46
C GLY A 94 -13.81 5.34 2.74
N LYS A 95 -12.50 5.19 2.55
CA LYS A 95 -11.81 3.88 2.62
C LYS A 95 -10.88 3.77 3.84
N GLN A 96 -10.61 2.54 4.30
CA GLN A 96 -9.73 2.26 5.44
C GLN A 96 -8.29 2.03 4.93
N VAL A 97 -7.35 2.85 5.35
CA VAL A 97 -5.98 2.92 4.81
C VAL A 97 -4.96 2.65 5.91
N CYS A 98 -4.02 1.73 5.67
CA CYS A 98 -2.98 1.43 6.63
C CYS A 98 -1.85 2.46 6.54
N ASN A 99 -1.64 3.24 7.60
CA ASN A 99 -0.51 4.14 7.83
C ASN A 99 -0.19 5.05 6.61
N PRO A 100 -1.14 5.89 6.14
CA PRO A 100 -0.99 6.69 4.91
C PRO A 100 0.24 7.61 4.91
N ALA A 101 0.71 8.07 6.07
CA ALA A 101 1.93 8.89 6.17
C ALA A 101 3.24 8.14 5.83
N ALA A 102 3.21 6.80 5.77
CA ALA A 102 4.35 5.93 5.49
C ALA A 102 4.51 5.57 4.00
N VAL A 103 3.76 6.21 3.10
CA VAL A 103 4.09 6.17 1.66
C VAL A 103 5.51 6.67 1.41
N ARG A 104 6.14 6.16 0.35
CA ARG A 104 7.47 6.62 -0.11
C ARG A 104 7.49 8.13 -0.31
N LYS A 105 8.63 8.77 -0.01
CA LYS A 105 8.80 10.23 -0.11
C LYS A 105 9.05 10.71 -1.53
N GLU A 106 9.72 9.88 -2.31
CA GLU A 106 9.86 10.06 -3.75
C GLU A 106 9.02 9.00 -4.47
N ASP A 107 8.60 9.32 -5.69
CA ASP A 107 8.05 8.37 -6.66
C ASP A 107 6.81 7.54 -6.21
N CYS A 108 6.02 8.03 -5.24
CA CYS A 108 4.76 7.40 -4.87
C CYS A 108 3.60 7.81 -5.79
N THR A 109 2.64 6.90 -5.99
CA THR A 109 1.46 7.11 -6.85
C THR A 109 0.17 6.74 -6.14
N LEU A 110 -0.79 7.66 -6.16
CA LEU A 110 -2.15 7.44 -5.70
C LEU A 110 -3.01 7.25 -6.94
N LEU A 111 -3.68 6.09 -7.05
CA LEU A 111 -4.53 5.77 -8.18
C LEU A 111 -5.96 5.58 -7.69
N SER A 112 -6.90 6.30 -8.31
CA SER A 112 -8.31 6.32 -7.92
C SER A 112 -9.21 6.07 -9.11
N LEU A 113 -9.89 4.93 -9.11
CA LEU A 113 -10.75 4.50 -10.20
C LEU A 113 -12.22 4.61 -9.77
N GLY A 114 -13.06 5.09 -10.70
CA GLY A 114 -14.45 5.46 -10.48
C GLY A 114 -14.55 6.72 -9.63
N LEU A 115 -14.35 7.88 -10.26
CA LEU A 115 -14.44 9.16 -9.58
C LEU A 115 -15.90 9.61 -9.42
N HIS A 116 -16.75 9.44 -10.43
CA HIS A 116 -18.14 9.89 -10.48
C HIS A 116 -18.40 11.30 -9.90
N ASN A 117 -17.47 12.24 -10.08
CA ASN A 117 -17.43 13.57 -9.48
C ASN A 117 -17.30 13.64 -7.94
N GLN A 118 -17.12 12.50 -7.27
CA GLN A 118 -16.93 12.33 -5.83
C GLN A 118 -15.44 12.13 -5.52
N ILE A 119 -14.76 13.20 -5.12
CA ILE A 119 -13.30 13.21 -4.91
C ILE A 119 -12.89 13.50 -3.47
N ASP A 120 -13.82 13.34 -2.52
CA ASP A 120 -13.58 13.63 -1.10
C ASP A 120 -12.54 12.67 -0.48
N TYR A 121 -12.50 11.41 -0.95
CA TYR A 121 -11.44 10.47 -0.63
C TYR A 121 -10.09 10.95 -1.18
N ASP A 122 -10.03 11.31 -2.45
CA ASP A 122 -8.83 11.71 -3.20
C ASP A 122 -8.15 12.92 -2.57
N GLN A 123 -8.94 13.95 -2.23
CA GLN A 123 -8.48 15.14 -1.52
C GLN A 123 -8.01 14.83 -0.09
N ALA A 124 -8.60 13.84 0.57
CA ALA A 124 -8.21 13.43 1.92
C ALA A 124 -6.93 12.57 1.90
N ILE A 125 -6.80 11.61 0.98
CA ILE A 125 -5.62 10.74 0.89
C ILE A 125 -4.41 11.51 0.38
N PHE A 126 -4.57 12.43 -0.56
CA PHE A 126 -3.48 13.32 -1.00
C PHE A 126 -2.91 14.11 0.19
N LYS A 127 -3.76 14.65 1.07
CA LYS A 127 -3.32 15.35 2.28
C LYS A 127 -2.71 14.41 3.33
N ALA A 128 -3.34 13.26 3.59
CA ALA A 128 -2.87 12.30 4.60
C ALA A 128 -1.52 11.65 4.23
N THR A 129 -1.22 11.56 2.94
CA THR A 129 0.08 11.09 2.44
C THR A 129 1.18 12.14 2.49
N GLY A 130 0.85 13.43 2.65
CA GLY A 130 1.82 14.54 2.70
C GLY A 130 1.81 15.47 1.49
N SER A 131 0.85 15.31 0.57
CA SER A 131 0.65 16.13 -0.63
C SER A 131 1.80 16.09 -1.65
N HIS A 132 2.56 14.98 -1.68
CA HIS A 132 3.73 14.82 -2.57
C HIS A 132 3.61 13.68 -3.59
N CYS A 133 2.66 12.75 -3.43
CA CYS A 133 2.47 11.65 -4.38
C CYS A 133 1.76 12.09 -5.66
N LYS A 134 2.11 11.48 -6.79
CA LYS A 134 1.41 11.70 -8.06
C LYS A 134 0.00 11.11 -7.97
N LEU A 135 -1.03 11.96 -8.09
CA LEU A 135 -2.42 11.54 -8.10
C LEU A 135 -2.91 11.28 -9.53
N LEU A 136 -3.43 10.09 -9.78
CA LEU A 136 -4.06 9.68 -11.03
C LEU A 136 -5.51 9.27 -10.75
N GLY A 137 -6.45 9.83 -11.49
CA GLY A 137 -7.88 9.54 -11.39
C GLY A 137 -8.43 9.02 -12.72
N ALA A 138 -9.43 8.14 -12.68
CA ALA A 138 -10.12 7.69 -13.88
C ALA A 138 -11.62 7.44 -13.68
N ASP A 139 -12.41 7.72 -14.70
CA ASP A 139 -13.84 7.42 -14.76
C ASP A 139 -14.27 7.12 -16.21
N MET A 140 -15.38 6.41 -16.41
CA MET A 140 -15.91 6.20 -17.76
C MET A 140 -16.50 7.48 -18.37
N ASN A 141 -16.85 8.48 -17.55
CA ASN A 141 -17.44 9.74 -17.95
C ASN A 141 -16.51 10.94 -17.74
N PHE A 142 -16.72 12.00 -18.51
CA PHE A 142 -16.09 13.29 -18.26
C PHE A 142 -16.50 13.85 -16.90
N GLN A 143 -15.51 14.24 -16.10
CA GLN A 143 -15.72 14.89 -14.82
C GLN A 143 -16.11 16.36 -15.02
N ASN A 144 -16.87 16.94 -14.12
CA ASN A 144 -17.31 18.33 -14.21
C ASN A 144 -16.16 19.32 -13.92
N ALA A 145 -16.34 20.60 -14.28
CA ALA A 145 -15.30 21.63 -14.15
C ALA A 145 -14.78 21.84 -12.70
N LYS A 146 -15.61 21.64 -11.67
CA LYS A 146 -15.17 21.71 -10.26
C LYS A 146 -14.23 20.54 -9.96
N THR A 147 -14.60 19.33 -10.35
CA THR A 147 -13.80 18.12 -10.15
C THR A 147 -12.45 18.21 -10.88
N GLN A 148 -12.46 18.62 -12.16
CA GLN A 148 -11.23 18.84 -12.93
C GLN A 148 -10.30 19.86 -12.26
N LYS A 149 -10.82 21.04 -11.88
CA LYS A 149 -10.03 22.09 -11.22
C LYS A 149 -9.42 21.64 -9.90
N LEU A 150 -10.17 20.91 -9.07
CA LEU A 150 -9.67 20.41 -7.79
C LEU A 150 -8.59 19.35 -7.95
N TYR A 151 -8.61 18.57 -9.04
CA TYR A 151 -7.53 17.64 -9.39
C TYR A 151 -6.27 18.39 -9.87
N GLU A 152 -6.44 19.40 -10.73
CA GLU A 152 -5.36 20.26 -11.21
C GLU A 152 -4.65 20.99 -10.04
N GLU A 153 -5.41 21.50 -9.07
CA GLU A 153 -4.89 22.10 -7.83
C GLU A 153 -4.05 21.14 -6.96
N MET A 154 -4.22 19.82 -7.12
CA MET A 154 -3.42 18.77 -6.47
C MET A 154 -2.27 18.26 -7.36
N GLY A 155 -2.08 18.81 -8.57
CA GLY A 155 -1.13 18.29 -9.57
C GLY A 155 -1.52 16.92 -10.16
N GLY A 156 -2.79 16.52 -9.96
CA GLY A 156 -3.32 15.25 -10.40
C GLY A 156 -3.77 15.27 -11.86
N GLU A 157 -3.87 14.08 -12.45
CA GLU A 157 -4.35 13.89 -13.83
C GLU A 157 -5.63 13.03 -13.85
N ILE A 158 -6.59 13.39 -14.70
CA ILE A 158 -7.84 12.65 -14.89
C ILE A 158 -7.85 12.01 -16.27
N PHE A 159 -8.10 10.70 -16.31
CA PHE A 159 -8.32 9.92 -17.51
C PHE A 159 -9.82 9.65 -17.69
N VAL A 160 -10.26 9.55 -18.94
CA VAL A 160 -11.66 9.25 -19.28
C VAL A 160 -11.70 8.02 -20.18
N GLY A 161 -12.41 6.99 -19.73
CA GLY A 161 -12.59 5.74 -20.44
C GLY A 161 -13.10 4.63 -19.52
N LYS A 162 -13.94 3.74 -20.04
CA LYS A 162 -14.38 2.56 -19.29
C LYS A 162 -13.20 1.59 -19.12
N ILE A 163 -12.98 1.12 -17.90
CA ILE A 163 -11.93 0.14 -17.58
C ILE A 163 -12.52 -1.28 -17.60
N PRO A 164 -11.86 -2.28 -18.20
CA PRO A 164 -10.63 -2.20 -19.03
C PRO A 164 -10.88 -1.85 -20.51
N ASP A 165 -12.14 -1.70 -20.95
CA ASP A 165 -12.55 -1.67 -22.37
C ASP A 165 -11.92 -0.56 -23.25
N ASN A 166 -11.91 0.69 -22.78
CA ASN A 166 -11.45 1.87 -23.52
C ASN A 166 -10.21 2.52 -22.91
N LEU A 167 -9.85 2.09 -21.70
CA LEU A 167 -8.73 2.56 -20.93
C LEU A 167 -8.30 1.41 -20.01
N THR A 168 -7.04 1.00 -20.10
CA THR A 168 -6.45 0.06 -19.14
C THR A 168 -5.64 0.82 -18.10
N ILE A 169 -5.47 0.22 -16.91
CA ILE A 169 -4.65 0.82 -15.85
C ILE A 169 -3.16 0.91 -16.27
N PRO A 170 -2.54 -0.14 -16.87
CA PRO A 170 -1.19 -0.03 -17.43
C PRO A 170 -0.98 1.17 -18.34
N GLU A 171 -1.90 1.45 -19.28
CA GLU A 171 -1.79 2.62 -20.17
C GLU A 171 -1.77 3.96 -19.42
N MET A 172 -2.46 4.07 -18.28
CA MET A 172 -2.42 5.29 -17.45
C MET A 172 -1.03 5.47 -16.84
N LEU A 173 -0.46 4.39 -16.32
CA LEU A 173 0.87 4.39 -15.68
C LEU A 173 1.96 4.69 -16.72
N GLU A 174 1.94 4.01 -17.86
CA GLU A 174 2.87 4.23 -18.97
C GLU A 174 2.84 5.68 -19.49
N LYS A 175 1.64 6.24 -19.73
CA LYS A 175 1.47 7.63 -20.19
C LYS A 175 2.01 8.67 -19.20
N THR A 176 2.04 8.34 -17.91
CA THR A 176 2.49 9.25 -16.84
C THR A 176 3.87 8.89 -16.29
N GLY A 177 4.58 7.97 -16.93
CA GLY A 177 5.94 7.56 -16.55
C GLY A 177 6.01 6.88 -15.18
N ARG A 178 4.94 6.17 -14.77
CA ARG A 178 4.81 5.49 -13.48
C ARG A 178 5.03 3.99 -13.68
N SER A 179 5.73 3.35 -12.74
CA SER A 179 6.00 1.90 -12.77
C SER A 179 5.40 1.14 -11.60
N GLU A 180 4.85 1.84 -10.60
CA GLU A 180 4.26 1.25 -9.40
C GLU A 180 3.09 2.11 -8.90
N VAL A 181 2.19 1.50 -8.12
CA VAL A 181 1.09 2.18 -7.43
C VAL A 181 1.25 2.02 -5.93
N GLU A 182 1.32 3.13 -5.22
CA GLU A 182 1.45 3.10 -3.76
C GLU A 182 0.12 2.67 -3.13
N LEU A 183 -0.95 3.40 -3.47
CA LEU A 183 -2.29 3.23 -2.92
C LEU A 183 -3.31 3.25 -4.06
N LEU A 184 -4.07 2.16 -4.21
CA LEU A 184 -5.09 1.98 -5.25
C LEU A 184 -6.50 1.97 -4.64
N LYS A 185 -7.35 2.96 -4.96
CA LYS A 185 -8.81 2.83 -4.86
C LYS A 185 -9.35 2.25 -6.17
N ILE A 186 -10.14 1.20 -6.09
CA ILE A 186 -10.91 0.66 -7.22
C ILE A 186 -12.38 0.44 -6.82
N ASP A 187 -13.25 1.08 -7.58
CA ASP A 187 -14.69 1.12 -7.35
C ASP A 187 -15.35 1.47 -8.69
N ILE A 188 -15.59 0.46 -9.53
CA ILE A 188 -15.93 0.64 -10.95
C ILE A 188 -17.14 -0.21 -11.37
N GLU A 189 -18.08 -0.42 -10.44
CA GLU A 189 -19.44 -0.91 -10.70
C GLU A 189 -19.48 -2.25 -11.46
N GLY A 190 -18.71 -3.24 -10.99
CA GLY A 190 -18.67 -4.60 -11.53
C GLY A 190 -17.55 -4.85 -12.54
N GLY A 191 -16.72 -3.86 -12.86
CA GLY A 191 -15.51 -4.02 -13.68
C GLY A 191 -14.26 -4.48 -12.91
N GLU A 192 -14.36 -4.74 -11.60
CA GLU A 192 -13.18 -4.85 -10.74
C GLU A 192 -12.32 -6.08 -11.03
N VAL A 193 -12.92 -7.19 -11.49
CA VAL A 193 -12.21 -8.43 -11.86
C VAL A 193 -11.29 -8.17 -13.06
N ASP A 194 -11.90 -7.76 -14.17
CA ASP A 194 -11.23 -7.61 -15.47
C ASP A 194 -10.28 -6.39 -15.48
N GLY A 195 -10.53 -5.39 -14.63
CA GLY A 195 -9.65 -4.24 -14.44
C GLY A 195 -8.44 -4.51 -13.54
N LEU A 196 -8.58 -5.28 -12.46
CA LEU A 196 -7.54 -5.39 -11.42
C LEU A 196 -6.45 -6.43 -11.73
N GLU A 197 -6.81 -7.64 -12.18
CA GLU A 197 -5.81 -8.72 -12.37
C GLU A 197 -4.71 -8.36 -13.39
N PRO A 198 -4.99 -7.69 -14.54
CA PRO A 198 -3.93 -7.25 -15.45
C PRO A 198 -2.93 -6.27 -14.83
N LEU A 199 -3.37 -5.40 -13.91
CA LEU A 199 -2.49 -4.47 -13.21
C LEU A 199 -1.55 -5.22 -12.25
N ILE A 200 -2.12 -5.96 -11.30
CA ILE A 200 -1.33 -6.54 -10.19
C ILE A 200 -0.48 -7.76 -10.60
N ARG A 201 -0.68 -8.25 -11.82
CA ARG A 201 0.19 -9.23 -12.47
C ARG A 201 1.51 -8.62 -12.96
N ASP A 202 1.45 -7.40 -13.50
CA ASP A 202 2.57 -6.80 -14.25
C ASP A 202 3.22 -5.61 -13.51
N TYR A 203 2.53 -5.02 -12.53
CA TYR A 203 2.95 -3.83 -11.77
C TYR A 203 2.89 -4.08 -10.26
N TYR A 204 3.81 -3.46 -9.50
CA TYR A 204 3.74 -3.48 -8.04
C TYR A 204 2.66 -2.53 -7.53
N VAL A 205 1.80 -3.04 -6.64
CA VAL A 205 0.80 -2.25 -5.92
C VAL A 205 0.93 -2.53 -4.42
N CYS A 206 1.09 -1.50 -3.58
CA CYS A 206 1.29 -1.72 -2.15
C CYS A 206 -0.01 -1.92 -1.35
N GLN A 207 -1.02 -1.07 -1.53
CA GLN A 207 -2.34 -1.25 -0.91
C GLN A 207 -3.47 -1.12 -1.93
N ILE A 208 -4.52 -1.92 -1.73
CA ILE A 208 -5.73 -1.94 -2.55
C ILE A 208 -6.94 -1.70 -1.64
N PHE A 209 -7.79 -0.75 -2.03
CA PHE A 209 -9.08 -0.44 -1.41
C PHE A 209 -10.14 -0.67 -2.48
N ILE A 210 -10.78 -1.83 -2.41
CA ILE A 210 -11.72 -2.32 -3.43
C ILE A 210 -13.13 -2.39 -2.86
N GLU A 211 -14.08 -1.77 -3.54
CA GLU A 211 -15.50 -2.10 -3.36
C GLU A 211 -15.89 -3.16 -4.38
N LEU A 212 -16.35 -4.32 -3.90
CA LEU A 212 -16.59 -5.49 -4.76
C LEU A 212 -18.07 -5.82 -4.91
N HIS A 213 -18.54 -5.80 -6.16
CA HIS A 213 -19.93 -6.04 -6.57
C HIS A 213 -20.25 -7.54 -6.81
N GLY A 214 -20.04 -8.39 -5.80
CA GLY A 214 -20.18 -9.85 -5.94
C GLY A 214 -21.62 -10.38 -5.76
N LYS A 215 -22.25 -10.84 -6.85
CA LYS A 215 -23.65 -11.35 -6.89
C LYS A 215 -23.92 -12.47 -5.88
N ASN A 216 -22.92 -13.33 -5.63
CA ASN A 216 -22.96 -14.44 -4.68
C ASN A 216 -21.75 -14.37 -3.72
N PRO A 217 -21.82 -14.97 -2.53
CA PRO A 217 -20.67 -15.10 -1.62
C PRO A 217 -19.41 -15.69 -2.26
N ILE A 218 -19.55 -16.69 -3.15
CA ILE A 218 -18.42 -17.30 -3.86
C ILE A 218 -17.69 -16.31 -4.80
N ASP A 219 -18.39 -15.31 -5.35
CA ASP A 219 -17.80 -14.31 -6.24
C ASP A 219 -16.81 -13.42 -5.47
N HIS A 220 -17.16 -13.06 -4.23
CA HIS A 220 -16.26 -12.39 -3.29
C HIS A 220 -15.05 -13.25 -2.96
N LEU A 221 -15.25 -14.52 -2.59
CA LEU A 221 -14.12 -15.42 -2.28
C LEU A 221 -13.16 -15.59 -3.47
N ASN A 222 -13.68 -15.69 -4.70
CA ASN A 222 -12.85 -15.84 -5.89
C ASN A 222 -11.95 -14.60 -6.14
N MET A 223 -12.44 -13.40 -5.84
CA MET A 223 -11.63 -12.18 -5.92
C MET A 223 -10.61 -12.05 -4.80
N LEU A 224 -10.99 -12.39 -3.56
CA LEU A 224 -10.05 -12.45 -2.44
C LEU A 224 -8.93 -13.47 -2.70
N ARG A 225 -9.26 -14.62 -3.30
CA ARG A 225 -8.30 -15.62 -3.78
C ARG A 225 -7.38 -15.08 -4.85
N MET A 226 -7.91 -14.36 -5.83
CA MET A 226 -7.12 -13.75 -6.91
C MET A 226 -6.07 -12.82 -6.32
N MET A 227 -6.47 -11.84 -5.51
CA MET A 227 -5.54 -10.92 -4.85
C MET A 227 -4.56 -11.66 -3.90
N SER A 228 -5.02 -12.71 -3.20
CA SER A 228 -4.17 -13.53 -2.33
C SER A 228 -3.03 -14.26 -3.08
N ARG A 229 -3.26 -14.70 -4.33
CA ARG A 229 -2.19 -15.27 -5.19
C ARG A 229 -1.10 -14.26 -5.56
N TYR A 230 -1.44 -12.96 -5.65
CA TYR A 230 -0.49 -11.87 -5.90
C TYR A 230 0.12 -11.28 -4.60
N GLY A 231 -0.01 -11.99 -3.48
CA GLY A 231 0.63 -11.61 -2.21
C GLY A 231 -0.13 -10.57 -1.39
N PHE A 232 -1.38 -10.25 -1.74
CA PHE A 232 -2.22 -9.35 -0.94
C PHE A 232 -2.87 -10.08 0.23
N ARG A 233 -2.99 -9.38 1.37
CA ARG A 233 -3.58 -9.88 2.61
C ARG A 233 -4.54 -8.86 3.19
N LEU A 234 -5.69 -9.33 3.67
CA LEU A 234 -6.76 -8.48 4.20
C LEU A 234 -6.37 -7.80 5.52
N PHE A 235 -6.60 -6.50 5.64
CA PHE A 235 -6.56 -5.78 6.92
C PHE A 235 -7.88 -5.10 7.30
N ASN A 236 -8.82 -4.95 6.36
CA ASN A 236 -10.16 -4.42 6.64
C ASN A 236 -11.25 -5.11 5.80
N ILE A 237 -12.45 -5.24 6.40
CA ILE A 237 -13.68 -5.71 5.77
C ILE A 237 -14.81 -4.79 6.23
N GLU A 238 -15.45 -4.07 5.31
CA GLU A 238 -16.55 -3.14 5.62
C GLU A 238 -17.74 -3.39 4.65
N PRO A 239 -18.75 -4.17 5.07
CA PRO A 239 -19.94 -4.44 4.25
C PRO A 239 -20.74 -3.17 3.96
N ASN A 240 -21.08 -2.92 2.69
CA ASN A 240 -21.82 -1.71 2.32
C ASN A 240 -23.25 -1.76 2.92
N PRO A 241 -23.68 -0.75 3.71
CA PRO A 241 -24.99 -0.76 4.36
C PRO A 241 -26.17 -0.55 3.38
N TYR A 242 -25.91 0.00 2.20
CA TYR A 242 -26.90 0.26 1.15
C TYR A 242 -26.93 -0.84 0.08
N CYS A 243 -25.80 -1.51 -0.19
CA CYS A 243 -25.72 -2.64 -1.12
C CYS A 243 -25.42 -3.97 -0.39
N ARG A 244 -26.45 -4.84 -0.28
CA ARG A 244 -26.33 -6.16 0.39
C ARG A 244 -25.31 -7.11 -0.25
N ILE A 245 -25.05 -6.96 -1.55
CA ILE A 245 -24.12 -7.79 -2.32
C ILE A 245 -22.73 -7.16 -2.47
N CYS A 246 -22.52 -5.98 -1.90
CA CYS A 246 -21.27 -5.24 -1.97
C CYS A 246 -20.54 -5.26 -0.63
N CYS A 247 -19.22 -5.19 -0.68
CA CYS A 247 -18.36 -5.06 0.49
C CYS A 247 -17.09 -4.32 0.09
N GLU A 248 -16.66 -3.38 0.92
CA GLU A 248 -15.31 -2.83 0.83
C GLU A 248 -14.31 -3.79 1.48
N TYR A 249 -13.16 -3.96 0.84
CA TYR A 249 -12.02 -4.65 1.40
C TYR A 249 -10.78 -3.75 1.28
N SER A 250 -9.98 -3.71 2.35
CA SER A 250 -8.63 -3.13 2.28
C SER A 250 -7.59 -4.23 2.42
N LEU A 251 -6.67 -4.28 1.47
CA LEU A 251 -5.60 -5.25 1.40
C LEU A 251 -4.25 -4.56 1.30
N ILE A 252 -3.22 -5.21 1.84
CA ILE A 252 -1.82 -4.78 1.72
C ILE A 252 -0.99 -5.93 1.15
N ASN A 253 -0.05 -5.63 0.27
CA ASN A 253 0.89 -6.61 -0.26
C ASN A 253 1.92 -6.99 0.81
N GLU A 254 2.25 -8.28 0.92
CA GLU A 254 3.29 -8.80 1.82
C GLU A 254 4.64 -8.07 1.68
N LEU A 255 4.98 -7.65 0.45
CA LEU A 255 6.20 -6.89 0.16
C LEU A 255 6.22 -5.50 0.83
N CYS A 256 5.06 -4.89 1.07
CA CYS A 256 4.95 -3.53 1.61
C CYS A 256 4.62 -3.48 3.11
N MET A 257 4.37 -4.63 3.77
CA MET A 257 3.99 -4.67 5.20
C MET A 257 5.00 -3.97 6.11
N VAL A 258 6.30 -4.16 5.86
CA VAL A 258 7.38 -3.51 6.64
C VAL A 258 7.30 -1.99 6.53
N GLN A 259 7.13 -1.46 5.31
CA GLN A 259 7.04 -0.02 5.05
C GLN A 259 5.87 0.62 5.81
N PHE A 260 4.68 0.02 5.73
CA PHE A 260 3.48 0.54 6.40
C PHE A 260 3.38 0.15 7.88
N GLY A 261 4.33 -0.61 8.43
CA GLY A 261 4.32 -1.05 9.83
C GLY A 261 3.24 -2.10 10.15
N ALA A 262 2.75 -2.80 9.13
CA ALA A 262 1.70 -3.80 9.25
C ALA A 262 2.23 -5.13 9.79
N VAL A 263 1.43 -5.79 10.63
CA VAL A 263 1.79 -7.07 11.27
C VAL A 263 0.98 -8.19 10.64
N PRO A 264 1.61 -9.19 10.00
CA PRO A 264 0.88 -10.33 9.45
C PRO A 264 0.25 -11.16 10.58
N LEU A 265 -0.95 -11.69 10.33
CA LEU A 265 -1.67 -12.61 11.21
C LEU A 265 -1.68 -14.01 10.59
N GLY A 266 -2.82 -14.72 10.63
CA GLY A 266 -3.02 -15.99 9.96
C GLY A 266 -3.65 -15.80 8.57
N ILE A 267 -3.17 -16.56 7.56
CA ILE A 267 -3.70 -16.52 6.19
C ILE A 267 -4.95 -17.41 6.13
N THR A 268 -6.12 -16.79 6.04
CA THR A 268 -7.42 -17.48 6.07
C THR A 268 -7.98 -17.70 4.68
N ILE A 269 -7.64 -16.86 3.68
CA ILE A 269 -8.08 -17.01 2.30
C ILE A 269 -7.35 -18.21 1.66
N PRO A 270 -8.05 -19.31 1.30
CA PRO A 270 -7.42 -20.50 0.74
C PRO A 270 -7.14 -20.34 -0.75
N HIS A 271 -5.90 -20.62 -1.19
CA HIS A 271 -5.52 -20.64 -2.60
C HIS A 271 -6.36 -21.62 -3.44
#